data_AF-A0A940ZG04-F1
#
_entry.id   AF-A0A940ZG04-F1
#
_cell.length_a   1.000
_cell.length_b   1.000
_cell.length_c   1.000
_cell.angle_alpha   90.00
_cell.angle_beta   90.00
_cell.angle_gamma   90.00
#
_symmetry.space_group_name_H-M   'P 1'
#
loop_
_entity.id
_entity.type
_entity.pdbx_description
1 polymer ?
#
loop_
_entity_poly.entity_id
_entity_poly.type
_entity_poly.pdbx_seq_one_letter_code
_entity_poly.pdbx_strand_id
1 'polypeptide(L)'
;QQRVAIARALAMKPKIMLFDEPTSALDPEMIGEVLHVMKGLAHTGMTLIVVSHEMGFAREVSDRIAFMDFGQILEEASPEEFFHNPKHDRAKQFLKEILSPMH
;
A
#
# COMPACT_ATOMS: atom_id res chain seq x y z
N GLN A 1 14.80 11.94 -1.90
CA GLN A 1 14.24 12.49 -3.16
C GLN A 1 12.72 12.31 -3.24
N GLN A 2 12.16 11.14 -2.88
CA GLN A 2 10.71 10.86 -2.82
C GLN A 2 9.85 11.97 -2.17
N ARG A 3 10.22 12.44 -0.97
CA ARG A 3 9.48 13.48 -0.24
C ARG A 3 9.30 14.78 -1.03
N VAL A 4 10.33 15.18 -1.80
CA VAL A 4 10.27 16.38 -2.67
C VAL A 4 9.30 16.15 -3.83
N ALA A 5 9.28 14.94 -4.40
CA ALA A 5 8.33 14.59 -5.46
C ALA A 5 6.88 14.62 -4.95
N ILE A 6 6.63 14.11 -3.74
CA ILE A 6 5.33 14.18 -3.07
C ILE A 6 4.92 15.64 -2.84
N ALA A 7 5.80 16.46 -2.26
CA ALA A 7 5.54 17.87 -2.03
C ALA A 7 5.21 18.63 -3.34
N ARG A 8 5.95 18.35 -4.41
CA ARG A 8 5.70 18.92 -5.75
C ARG A 8 4.33 18.52 -6.29
N ALA A 9 3.93 17.27 -6.15
CA ALA A 9 2.61 16.81 -6.57
C ALA A 9 1.49 17.48 -5.75
N LEU A 10 1.67 17.61 -4.43
CA LEU A 10 0.71 18.27 -3.54
C LEU A 10 0.57 19.77 -3.81
N ALA A 11 1.62 20.43 -4.28
CA ALA A 11 1.56 21.86 -4.65
C ALA A 11 0.51 22.14 -5.75
N MET A 12 0.19 21.14 -6.57
CA MET A 12 -0.86 21.21 -7.59
C MET A 12 -2.28 21.03 -7.04
N LYS A 13 -2.42 20.75 -5.73
CA LYS A 13 -3.70 20.48 -5.03
C LYS A 13 -4.55 19.43 -5.75
N PRO A 14 -4.00 18.24 -6.03
CA PRO A 14 -4.74 17.19 -6.72
C PRO A 14 -5.90 16.69 -5.86
N LYS A 15 -6.95 16.17 -6.51
CA LYS A 15 -8.05 15.48 -5.82
C LYS A 15 -7.70 14.04 -5.45
N ILE A 16 -6.79 13.42 -6.22
CA ILE A 16 -6.38 12.03 -6.08
C ILE A 16 -4.86 11.98 -6.24
N MET A 17 -4.19 11.22 -5.37
CA MET A 17 -2.77 10.94 -5.44
C MET A 17 -2.56 9.46 -5.78
N LEU A 18 -1.80 9.20 -6.85
CA LEU A 18 -1.41 7.86 -7.25
C LEU A 18 0.04 7.62 -6.82
N PHE A 19 0.27 6.51 -6.13
CA PHE A 19 1.59 6.05 -5.73
C PHE A 19 1.86 4.70 -6.37
N ASP A 20 2.90 4.64 -7.21
CA ASP A 20 3.36 3.42 -7.85
C ASP A 20 4.67 2.98 -7.18
N GLU A 21 4.58 1.91 -6.38
CA GLU A 21 5.67 1.36 -5.55
C GLU A 21 6.60 2.42 -4.93
N PRO A 22 6.09 3.34 -4.10
CA PRO A 22 6.84 4.53 -3.69
C PRO A 22 8.04 4.24 -2.78
N THR A 23 8.22 3.00 -2.33
CA THR A 23 9.29 2.57 -1.42
C THR A 23 10.28 1.58 -2.06
N SER A 24 10.00 1.02 -3.25
CA SER A 24 10.77 -0.10 -3.80
C SER A 24 12.23 0.23 -4.14
N ALA A 25 12.52 1.49 -4.46
CA ALA A 25 13.85 1.98 -4.81
C ALA A 25 14.58 2.67 -3.63
N LEU A 26 14.10 2.49 -2.40
CA LEU A 26 14.66 3.16 -1.22
C LEU A 26 15.38 2.17 -0.30
N ASP A 27 16.44 2.66 0.33
CA ASP A 27 17.11 1.94 1.41
C ASP A 27 16.15 1.71 2.59
N PRO A 28 16.28 0.59 3.35
CA PRO A 28 15.36 0.24 4.43
C PRO A 28 15.14 1.35 5.48
N GLU A 29 16.19 2.12 5.77
CA GLU A 29 16.15 3.24 6.72
C GLU A 29 15.22 4.38 6.26
N MET A 30 15.06 4.56 4.94
CA MET A 30 14.25 5.63 4.35
C MET A 30 12.79 5.23 4.10
N ILE A 31 12.48 3.93 4.07
CA ILE A 31 11.11 3.42 3.84
C ILE A 31 10.15 4.00 4.88
N GLY A 32 10.53 3.95 6.16
CA GLY A 32 9.69 4.43 7.26
C GLY A 32 9.31 5.91 7.13
N GLU A 33 10.23 6.75 6.67
CA GLU A 33 9.97 8.19 6.48
C GLU A 33 8.94 8.45 5.37
N VAL A 34 9.03 7.72 4.26
CA VAL A 34 8.10 7.88 3.14
C VAL A 34 6.70 7.36 3.50
N LEU A 35 6.64 6.19 4.15
CA LEU A 35 5.39 5.65 4.66
C LEU A 35 4.74 6.58 5.68
N HIS A 36 5.52 7.25 6.54
CA HIS A 36 5.00 8.24 7.48
C HIS A 36 4.35 9.44 6.79
N VAL A 37 4.96 9.97 5.73
CA VAL A 37 4.35 11.06 4.94
C VAL A 37 3.06 10.59 4.28
N MET A 38 3.05 9.41 3.66
CA MET A 38 1.86 8.86 3.01
C MET A 38 0.72 8.61 4.01
N LYS A 39 1.05 8.08 5.20
CA LYS A 39 0.11 7.97 6.33
C LYS A 39 -0.49 9.31 6.68
N GLY A 40 0.33 10.34 6.86
CA GLY A 40 -0.15 11.69 7.15
C GLY A 40 -1.14 12.19 6.10
N LEU A 41 -0.87 11.97 4.82
CA LEU A 41 -1.76 12.35 3.72
C LEU A 41 -3.09 11.61 3.77
N ALA A 42 -3.09 10.30 4.03
CA ALA A 42 -4.33 9.53 4.13
C ALA A 42 -5.24 10.08 5.24
N HIS A 43 -4.67 10.41 6.40
CA HIS A 43 -5.41 11.00 7.52
C HIS A 43 -5.96 12.41 7.24
N THR A 44 -5.50 13.10 6.20
CA THR A 44 -6.08 14.40 5.80
C THR A 44 -7.40 14.27 5.03
N GLY A 45 -7.82 13.04 4.68
CA GLY A 45 -8.98 12.79 3.82
C GLY A 45 -8.67 12.89 2.32
N MET A 46 -7.39 12.98 1.95
CA MET A 46 -6.95 12.90 0.55
C MET A 46 -7.22 11.50 0.00
N THR A 47 -7.79 11.39 -1.20
CA THR A 47 -7.94 10.10 -1.87
C THR A 47 -6.58 9.60 -2.37
N LEU A 48 -6.17 8.43 -1.90
CA LEU A 48 -4.92 7.78 -2.28
C LEU A 48 -5.20 6.46 -3.01
N ILE A 49 -4.48 6.22 -4.10
CA ILE A 49 -4.38 4.89 -4.72
C ILE A 49 -2.90 4.51 -4.66
N VAL A 50 -2.61 3.37 -4.05
CA VAL A 50 -1.24 2.94 -3.76
C VAL A 50 -1.03 1.52 -4.27
N VAL A 51 -0.02 1.34 -5.12
CA VAL A 51 0.55 0.04 -5.46
C VAL A 51 1.76 -0.17 -4.54
N SER A 52 1.74 -1.24 -3.75
CA SER A 52 2.83 -1.51 -2.81
C SER A 52 2.86 -2.98 -2.37
N HIS A 53 4.05 -3.44 -2.00
CA HIS A 53 4.28 -4.70 -1.30
C HIS A 53 4.43 -4.53 0.23
N GLU A 54 4.32 -3.30 0.75
CA GLU A 54 4.40 -3.00 2.19
C GLU A 54 3.09 -3.34 2.92
N MET A 55 2.91 -4.61 3.27
CA MET A 55 1.65 -5.09 3.87
C MET A 55 1.29 -4.40 5.19
N GLY A 56 2.29 -4.00 5.98
CA GLY A 56 2.06 -3.25 7.22
C GLY A 56 1.43 -1.88 6.95
N PHE A 57 1.85 -1.21 5.89
CA PHE A 57 1.23 0.05 5.45
C PHE A 57 -0.19 -0.19 4.92
N ALA A 58 -0.39 -1.19 4.06
CA ALA A 58 -1.72 -1.51 3.55
C ALA A 58 -2.70 -1.81 4.72
N ARG A 59 -2.28 -2.61 5.69
CA ARG A 59 -3.10 -2.95 6.86
C ARG A 59 -3.51 -1.75 7.72
N GLU A 60 -2.63 -0.76 7.87
CA GLU A 60 -2.85 0.36 8.78
C GLU A 60 -3.66 1.51 8.16
N VAL A 61 -3.52 1.73 6.85
CA VAL A 61 -3.93 3.00 6.22
C VAL A 61 -4.96 2.81 5.11
N SER A 62 -5.08 1.61 4.54
CA SER A 62 -6.02 1.42 3.42
C SER A 62 -7.45 1.22 3.93
N ASP A 63 -8.42 1.75 3.18
CA ASP A 63 -9.84 1.46 3.40
C ASP A 63 -10.29 0.19 2.65
N ARG A 64 -9.62 -0.10 1.52
CA ARG A 64 -9.90 -1.20 0.59
C ARG A 64 -8.59 -1.74 0.05
N ILE A 65 -8.51 -3.05 -0.12
CA ILE A 65 -7.40 -3.77 -0.74
C ILE A 65 -7.93 -4.49 -1.97
N ALA A 66 -7.31 -4.20 -3.13
CA ALA A 66 -7.50 -4.97 -4.35
C ALA A 66 -6.27 -5.85 -4.57
N PHE A 67 -6.43 -7.16 -4.42
CA PHE A 67 -5.39 -8.13 -4.70
C PHE A 67 -5.41 -8.53 -6.16
N MET A 68 -4.25 -8.40 -6.81
CA MET A 68 -4.10 -8.65 -8.23
C MET A 68 -3.09 -9.77 -8.48
N ASP A 69 -3.41 -10.64 -9.45
CA ASP A 69 -2.46 -11.60 -10.03
C ASP A 69 -2.82 -11.86 -11.49
N PHE A 70 -1.84 -12.20 -12.32
CA PHE A 70 -1.99 -12.40 -13.78
C PHE A 70 -2.77 -11.28 -14.49
N GLY A 71 -2.60 -10.03 -14.04
CA GLY A 71 -3.27 -8.86 -14.63
C GLY A 71 -4.77 -8.76 -14.32
N GLN A 72 -5.27 -9.50 -13.34
CA GLN A 72 -6.67 -9.47 -12.92
C GLN A 72 -6.79 -9.16 -11.43
N ILE A 73 -7.85 -8.44 -11.05
CA ILE A 73 -8.24 -8.30 -9.63
C ILE A 73 -8.94 -9.61 -9.24
N LEU A 74 -8.27 -10.40 -8.41
CA LEU A 74 -8.78 -11.70 -7.96
C LEU A 74 -9.60 -11.59 -6.69
N GLU A 75 -9.31 -10.58 -5.86
CA GLU A 75 -10.04 -10.33 -4.63
C GLU A 75 -10.03 -8.84 -4.31
N GLU A 76 -11.17 -8.35 -3.84
CA GLU A 76 -11.29 -7.01 -3.28
C GLU A 76 -12.03 -7.08 -1.95
N ALA A 77 -11.42 -6.54 -0.90
CA ALA A 77 -11.95 -6.62 0.46
C ALA A 77 -11.46 -5.45 1.34
N SER A 78 -12.05 -5.31 2.52
CA SER A 78 -11.47 -4.46 3.56
C SER A 78 -10.11 -5.03 4.02
N PRO A 79 -9.22 -4.24 4.63
CA PRO A 79 -7.96 -4.76 5.14
C PRO A 79 -8.16 -5.88 6.17
N GLU A 80 -9.16 -5.73 7.05
CA GLU A 80 -9.48 -6.73 8.05
C GLU A 80 -9.86 -8.06 7.41
N GLU A 81 -10.77 -8.04 6.44
CA GLU A 81 -11.20 -9.23 5.70
C GLU A 81 -10.04 -9.83 4.90
N PHE A 82 -9.28 -9.03 4.16
CA PHE A 82 -8.18 -9.51 3.32
C PHE A 82 -7.10 -10.21 4.14
N PHE A 83 -6.66 -9.62 5.26
CA PHE A 83 -5.55 -10.17 6.04
C PHE A 83 -5.95 -11.33 6.97
N HIS A 84 -7.20 -11.41 7.44
CA HIS A 84 -7.64 -12.47 8.36
C HIS A 84 -8.49 -13.55 7.72
N ASN A 85 -9.26 -13.21 6.68
CA ASN A 85 -10.17 -14.12 5.99
C ASN A 85 -10.13 -13.93 4.46
N PRO A 86 -8.96 -14.07 3.82
CA PRO A 86 -8.85 -13.99 2.36
C PRO A 86 -9.70 -15.08 1.70
N LYS A 87 -10.52 -14.70 0.73
CA LYS A 87 -11.47 -15.60 0.05
C LYS A 87 -10.79 -16.37 -1.07
N HIS A 88 -9.93 -15.72 -1.85
CA HIS A 88 -9.28 -16.31 -3.02
C HIS A 88 -8.09 -17.17 -2.60
N ASP A 89 -7.95 -18.36 -3.18
CA ASP A 89 -6.87 -19.30 -2.80
C ASP A 89 -5.48 -18.74 -3.09
N ARG A 90 -5.36 -17.95 -4.16
CA ARG A 90 -4.13 -17.23 -4.47
C ARG A 90 -3.77 -16.17 -3.43
N ALA A 91 -4.74 -15.42 -2.92
CA ALA A 91 -4.52 -14.45 -1.85
C ALA A 91 -4.10 -15.14 -0.55
N LYS A 92 -4.74 -16.29 -0.21
CA LYS A 92 -4.33 -17.14 0.93
C LYS A 92 -2.87 -17.58 0.81
N GLN A 93 -2.46 -18.04 -0.37
CA GLN A 93 -1.09 -18.49 -0.60
C GLN A 93 -0.10 -17.33 -0.47
N PHE A 94 -0.38 -16.20 -1.13
CA PHE A 94 0.45 -15.00 -1.07
C PHE A 94 0.65 -14.50 0.37
N LEU A 95 -0.43 -14.40 1.13
CA LEU A 95 -0.37 -13.97 2.52
C LEU A 95 0.42 -14.96 3.40
N LYS A 96 0.33 -16.27 3.13
CA LYS A 96 1.17 -17.25 3.83
C LYS A 96 2.65 -17.05 3.53
N GLU A 97 3.02 -16.82 2.27
CA GLU A 97 4.42 -16.63 1.88
C GLU A 97 5.02 -15.34 2.49
N ILE A 98 4.22 -14.29 2.64
CA ILE A 98 4.69 -13.00 3.18
C ILE A 98 4.63 -12.95 4.72
N LEU A 99 3.61 -13.55 5.35
CA LEU A 99 3.42 -13.50 6.80
C LEU A 99 4.10 -14.66 7.54
N SER A 100 4.51 -15.71 6.83
CA SER A 100 5.36 -16.74 7.43
C SER A 100 6.76 -16.16 7.50
N PRO A 101 7.34 -15.98 8.70
CA PRO A 101 8.75 -15.67 8.78
C PRO A 101 9.48 -16.86 8.15
N MET A 102 10.18 -16.62 7.03
CA MET A 102 11.31 -17.48 6.71
C MET A 102 12.20 -17.50 7.95
N HIS A 103 12.61 -18.72 8.34
CA HIS A 103 13.55 -19.02 9.41
C HIS A 103 14.55 -17.90 9.77
#